data_AF-A0A2W5Q9N2-F1
#
_entry.id   AF-A0A2W5Q9N2-F1
#
_cell.length_a   1.000
_cell.length_b   1.000
_cell.length_c   1.000
_cell.angle_alpha   90.00
_cell.angle_beta   90.00
_cell.angle_gamma   90.00
#
_symmetry.space_group_name_H-M   'P 1'
#
loop_
_entity.id
_entity.type
_entity.pdbx_description
1 polymer ?
#
loop_
_entity_poly.entity_id
_entity_poly.type
_entity_poly.pdbx_seq_one_letter_code
_entity_poly.pdbx_strand_id
1 'polypeptide(L)'
;MTKQPIETAPKDGGWVLGLVLPDGPTDTNWQPWVQVTWGDDGWCDDDGCGVEPTAWAPLPDPQPKNTGWTPPTGTIRIVEITGDGWTCNGKPIAVEWRWLISVEKPDGSYDRYRDTDFAVTHDEAVARATRLQNKIGLPIVTVPLEGKVVSLLPELSRQ
;
A
#
# COMPACT_ATOMS: atom_id res chain seq x y z
N MET A 1 -10.46 27.20 -16.48
CA MET A 1 -10.17 25.85 -15.98
C MET A 1 -10.87 24.86 -16.90
N THR A 2 -10.13 24.03 -17.63
CA THR A 2 -10.72 23.06 -18.57
C THR A 2 -11.00 21.77 -17.81
N LYS A 3 -12.29 21.42 -17.66
CA LYS A 3 -12.69 20.16 -17.04
C LYS A 3 -12.36 18.98 -17.94
N GLN A 4 -11.92 17.88 -17.34
CA GLN A 4 -11.60 16.63 -18.00
C GLN A 4 -12.37 15.47 -17.33
N PRO A 5 -12.65 14.36 -18.02
CA PRO A 5 -13.26 13.18 -17.41
C PRO A 5 -12.42 12.66 -16.25
N ILE A 6 -13.03 12.30 -15.12
CA ILE A 6 -12.31 11.90 -13.90
C ILE A 6 -11.35 10.72 -14.12
N GLU A 7 -11.67 9.83 -15.07
CA GLU A 7 -10.89 8.64 -15.40
C GLU A 7 -9.51 8.98 -15.97
N THR A 8 -9.33 10.22 -16.44
CA THR A 8 -8.08 10.75 -16.98
C THR A 8 -7.22 11.47 -15.93
N ALA A 9 -7.71 11.62 -14.70
CA ALA A 9 -6.97 12.29 -13.64
C ALA A 9 -5.72 11.49 -13.23
N PRO A 10 -4.61 12.17 -12.89
CA PRO A 10 -3.43 11.50 -12.38
C PRO A 10 -3.74 10.78 -11.05
N LYS A 11 -3.18 9.58 -10.90
CA LYS A 11 -3.26 8.76 -9.69
C LYS A 11 -1.87 8.58 -9.09
N ASP A 12 -1.13 9.67 -8.95
CA ASP A 12 0.27 9.68 -8.52
C ASP A 12 0.44 10.22 -7.09
N GLY A 13 -0.65 10.20 -6.31
CA GLY A 13 -0.75 10.74 -4.95
C GLY A 13 -0.92 12.26 -4.89
N GLY A 14 -0.91 12.94 -6.05
CA GLY A 14 -1.23 14.35 -6.17
C GLY A 14 -2.71 14.65 -5.95
N TRP A 15 -2.99 15.91 -5.64
CA TRP A 15 -4.35 16.42 -5.46
C TRP A 15 -4.89 17.01 -6.76
N VAL A 16 -6.18 16.79 -7.03
CA VAL A 16 -6.93 17.41 -8.14
C VAL A 16 -8.19 18.08 -7.60
N LEU A 17 -8.78 19.03 -8.34
CA LEU A 17 -10.16 19.44 -8.05
C LEU A 17 -11.11 18.45 -8.73
N GLY A 18 -11.87 17.69 -7.94
CA GLY A 18 -12.92 16.79 -8.40
C GLY A 18 -14.28 17.48 -8.41
N LEU A 19 -15.04 17.32 -9.49
CA LEU A 19 -16.42 17.77 -9.60
C LEU A 19 -17.34 16.70 -9.00
N VAL A 20 -17.75 16.89 -7.75
CA VAL A 20 -18.74 16.06 -7.06
C VAL A 20 -20.09 16.74 -7.21
N LEU A 21 -21.09 16.02 -7.73
CA LEU A 21 -22.46 16.52 -7.83
C LEU A 21 -23.31 15.83 -6.76
N PRO A 22 -24.24 16.54 -6.10
CA PRO A 22 -25.05 15.98 -5.05
C PRO A 22 -26.27 15.28 -5.66
N ASP A 23 -26.73 14.22 -5.01
CA ASP A 23 -27.93 13.50 -5.43
C ASP A 23 -29.25 14.22 -5.03
N GLY A 24 -29.17 15.41 -4.44
CA GLY A 24 -30.32 16.10 -3.83
C GLY A 24 -30.15 17.62 -3.69
N PRO A 25 -31.10 18.29 -3.02
CA PRO A 25 -31.08 19.73 -2.84
C PRO A 25 -29.83 20.16 -2.06
N THR A 26 -29.12 21.14 -2.60
CA THR A 26 -27.91 21.70 -2.01
C THR A 26 -28.22 22.92 -1.15
N ASP A 27 -27.46 23.08 -0.07
CA ASP A 27 -27.40 24.34 0.65
C ASP A 27 -26.89 25.48 -0.26
N THR A 28 -27.26 26.72 0.08
CA THR A 28 -26.90 27.92 -0.68
C THR A 28 -25.40 28.12 -0.86
N ASN A 29 -24.56 27.52 0.00
CA ASN A 29 -23.10 27.65 0.01
C ASN A 29 -22.36 26.42 -0.53
N TRP A 30 -23.06 25.48 -1.15
CA TRP A 30 -22.45 24.26 -1.65
C TRP A 30 -21.47 24.55 -2.81
N GLN A 31 -20.27 23.97 -2.75
CA GLN A 31 -19.26 24.07 -3.80
C GLN A 31 -19.04 22.69 -4.43
N PRO A 32 -19.25 22.54 -5.76
CA PRO A 32 -19.13 21.24 -6.43
C PRO A 32 -17.68 20.76 -6.58
N TRP A 33 -16.72 21.67 -6.49
CA TRP A 33 -15.31 21.38 -6.70
C TRP A 33 -14.64 21.16 -5.36
N VAL A 34 -14.25 19.92 -5.12
CA VAL A 34 -13.60 19.48 -3.88
C VAL A 34 -12.17 19.05 -4.20
N GLN A 35 -11.24 19.28 -3.28
CA GLN A 35 -9.89 18.75 -3.43
C GLN A 35 -9.94 17.25 -3.17
N VAL A 36 -9.43 16.46 -4.11
CA VAL A 36 -9.46 15.00 -4.00
C VAL A 36 -8.11 14.39 -4.38
N THR A 37 -7.79 13.27 -3.76
CA THR A 37 -6.63 12.43 -4.06
C THR A 37 -7.09 10.99 -4.27
N TRP A 38 -6.33 10.22 -5.03
CA TRP A 38 -6.63 8.80 -5.27
C TRP A 38 -6.09 7.92 -4.14
N GLY A 39 -6.82 6.85 -3.80
CA GLY A 39 -6.35 5.76 -2.96
C GLY A 39 -6.92 4.38 -3.28
N ASP A 40 -6.66 3.41 -2.41
CA ASP A 40 -7.08 2.01 -2.61
C ASP A 40 -8.58 1.87 -2.80
N ASP A 41 -9.36 2.68 -2.09
CA ASP A 41 -10.81 2.62 -2.07
C ASP A 41 -11.48 3.66 -3.01
N GLY A 42 -10.69 4.30 -3.91
CA GLY A 42 -11.17 5.28 -4.88
C GLY A 42 -10.68 6.71 -4.62
N TRP A 43 -11.49 7.71 -4.96
CA TRP A 43 -11.18 9.12 -4.67
C TRP A 43 -11.61 9.48 -3.25
N CYS A 44 -10.79 10.24 -2.54
CA CYS A 44 -11.12 10.78 -1.23
C CYS A 44 -10.79 12.26 -1.13
N ASP A 45 -11.53 12.97 -0.29
CA ASP A 45 -11.27 14.37 0.06
C ASP A 45 -10.13 14.53 1.08
N ASP A 46 -9.93 15.75 1.59
CA ASP A 46 -8.90 16.10 2.57
C ASP A 46 -9.16 15.54 3.98
N ASP A 47 -10.42 15.23 4.30
CA ASP A 47 -10.81 14.52 5.52
C ASP A 47 -10.68 12.98 5.39
N GLY A 48 -10.31 12.49 4.20
CA GLY A 48 -10.20 11.07 3.89
C GLY A 48 -11.56 10.39 3.64
N CYS A 49 -12.62 11.17 3.41
CA CYS A 49 -13.93 10.65 3.06
C CYS A 49 -14.00 10.28 1.58
N GLY A 50 -14.56 9.12 1.28
CA GLY A 50 -14.76 8.67 -0.09
C GLY A 50 -15.74 9.58 -0.85
N VAL A 51 -15.37 9.93 -2.08
CA VAL A 51 -16.16 10.79 -2.97
C VAL A 51 -16.19 10.23 -4.39
N GLU A 52 -17.23 10.54 -5.15
CA GLU A 52 -17.44 10.07 -6.52
C GLU A 52 -17.41 11.25 -7.52
N PRO A 53 -16.22 11.85 -7.77
CA PRO A 53 -16.11 12.95 -8.71
C PRO A 53 -16.35 12.47 -10.15
N THR A 54 -17.02 13.27 -10.96
CA THR A 54 -17.36 12.95 -12.37
C THR A 54 -16.42 13.61 -13.37
N ALA A 55 -15.74 14.68 -12.95
CA ALA A 55 -14.75 15.39 -13.73
C ALA A 55 -13.63 15.89 -12.83
N TRP A 56 -12.48 16.23 -13.41
CA TRP A 56 -11.38 16.84 -12.69
C TRP A 56 -10.81 18.07 -13.40
N ALA A 57 -10.08 18.87 -12.64
CA ALA A 57 -9.15 19.86 -13.19
C ALA A 57 -7.96 20.08 -12.23
N PRO A 58 -6.82 20.61 -12.72
CA PRO A 58 -5.62 20.80 -11.89
C PRO A 58 -5.84 21.82 -10.75
N LEU A 59 -5.35 21.55 -9.54
CA LEU A 59 -5.36 22.58 -8.50
C LEU A 59 -4.51 23.80 -8.91
N PRO A 60 -4.97 25.02 -8.62
CA PRO A 60 -4.12 26.20 -8.70
C PRO A 60 -2.98 26.13 -7.67
N ASP A 61 -1.85 26.76 -7.98
CA ASP A 61 -0.76 26.89 -7.02
C ASP A 61 -1.13 27.84 -5.86
N PRO A 62 -0.67 27.56 -4.62
CA PRO A 62 0.15 26.42 -4.22
C PRO A 62 -0.69 25.14 -4.01
N GLN A 63 -0.14 24.01 -4.44
CA GLN A 63 -0.77 22.70 -4.24
C GLN A 63 -0.43 22.10 -2.86
N PRO A 64 -1.34 21.33 -2.24
CA PRO A 64 -1.04 20.55 -1.05
C PRO A 64 0.08 19.53 -1.29
N LYS A 65 0.69 19.07 -0.21
CA LYS A 65 1.72 18.04 -0.29
C LYS A 65 1.13 16.74 -0.87
N ASN A 66 1.84 16.14 -1.80
CA ASN A 66 1.51 14.84 -2.37
C ASN A 66 1.44 13.78 -1.25
N THR A 67 0.39 12.97 -1.25
CA THR A 67 0.16 11.88 -0.27
C THR A 67 1.16 10.73 -0.45
N GLY A 68 1.71 10.62 -1.67
CA GLY A 68 2.54 9.55 -2.21
C GLY A 68 1.76 8.27 -2.50
N TRP A 69 0.44 8.31 -2.36
CA TRP A 69 -0.44 7.19 -2.57
C TRP A 69 -0.66 6.95 -4.07
N THR A 70 -0.17 5.83 -4.58
CA THR A 70 -0.29 5.46 -6.01
C THR A 70 -1.10 4.17 -6.14
N PRO A 71 -1.76 3.88 -7.27
CA PRO A 71 -2.37 2.59 -7.54
C PRO A 71 -1.41 1.43 -7.21
N PRO A 72 -1.96 0.29 -6.74
CA PRO A 72 -1.16 -0.88 -6.42
C PRO A 72 -0.48 -1.39 -7.68
N THR A 73 0.80 -1.75 -7.58
CA THR A 73 1.58 -2.35 -8.66
C THR A 73 2.48 -3.45 -8.13
N GLY A 74 2.84 -4.41 -8.98
CA GLY A 74 3.75 -5.50 -8.63
C GLY A 74 3.04 -6.74 -8.08
N THR A 75 3.55 -7.30 -6.99
CA THR A 75 3.11 -8.59 -6.43
C THR A 75 2.99 -8.53 -4.91
N ILE A 76 2.00 -9.24 -4.35
CA ILE A 76 1.95 -9.54 -2.93
C ILE A 76 2.90 -10.71 -2.67
N ARG A 77 3.96 -10.48 -1.90
CA ARG A 77 4.95 -11.48 -1.52
C ARG A 77 4.57 -12.09 -0.17
N ILE A 78 4.56 -13.42 -0.10
CA ILE A 78 4.57 -14.18 1.15
C ILE A 78 6.00 -14.72 1.30
N VAL A 79 6.82 -14.06 2.10
CA VAL A 79 8.23 -14.40 2.28
C VAL A 79 8.41 -15.16 3.58
N GLU A 80 8.97 -16.37 3.53
CA GLU A 80 9.41 -17.03 4.75
C GLU A 80 10.65 -16.30 5.28
N ILE A 81 10.51 -15.65 6.43
CA ILE A 81 11.58 -14.89 7.07
C ILE A 81 12.28 -15.67 8.17
N THR A 82 11.61 -16.65 8.80
CA THR A 82 12.21 -17.51 9.83
C THR A 82 11.76 -18.98 9.74
N GLY A 83 12.57 -19.83 9.10
CA GLY A 83 12.30 -21.26 8.97
C GLY A 83 12.59 -22.09 10.24
N ASP A 84 12.53 -23.41 10.12
CA ASP A 84 12.86 -24.31 11.23
C ASP A 84 14.37 -24.38 11.50
N GLY A 85 14.74 -24.43 12.78
CA GLY A 85 16.13 -24.51 13.22
C GLY A 85 16.85 -23.17 13.26
N TRP A 86 16.10 -22.06 13.35
CA TRP A 86 16.71 -20.76 13.60
C TRP A 86 17.43 -20.73 14.93
N THR A 87 18.67 -20.27 14.90
CA THR A 87 19.48 -20.10 16.09
C THR A 87 20.01 -18.67 16.17
N CYS A 88 19.97 -18.08 17.36
CA CYS A 88 20.75 -16.89 17.69
C CYS A 88 21.96 -17.33 18.51
N ASN A 89 23.17 -17.09 17.99
CA ASN A 89 24.42 -17.52 18.62
C ASN A 89 24.46 -19.03 18.96
N GLY A 90 23.98 -19.88 18.03
CA GLY A 90 23.95 -21.34 18.20
C GLY A 90 22.88 -21.87 19.16
N LYS A 91 22.05 -20.99 19.74
CA LYS A 91 20.90 -21.38 20.56
C LYS A 91 19.61 -21.31 19.75
N PRO A 92 18.75 -22.34 19.76
CA PRO A 92 17.45 -22.28 19.13
C PRO A 92 16.65 -21.08 19.62
N ILE A 93 16.01 -20.37 18.70
CA ILE A 93 15.05 -19.31 19.02
C ILE A 93 13.68 -19.70 18.48
N ALA A 94 12.65 -19.50 19.30
CA ALA A 94 11.28 -19.49 18.82
C ALA A 94 11.02 -18.11 18.21
N VAL A 95 10.66 -18.07 16.93
CA VAL A 95 10.28 -16.83 16.27
C VAL A 95 8.77 -16.88 16.05
N GLU A 96 8.08 -15.89 16.60
CA GLU A 96 6.62 -15.80 16.51
C GLU A 96 6.16 -15.36 15.11
N TRP A 97 7.07 -14.84 14.28
CA TRP A 97 6.80 -14.32 12.94
C TRP A 97 7.62 -15.09 11.91
N ARG A 98 7.01 -16.10 11.29
CA ARG A 98 7.66 -16.96 10.27
C ARG A 98 7.52 -16.40 8.86
N TRP A 99 6.43 -15.72 8.60
CA TRP A 99 6.07 -15.23 7.28
C TRP A 99 5.84 -13.73 7.29
N LEU A 100 6.44 -13.05 6.32
CA LEU A 100 6.25 -11.65 6.00
C LEU A 100 5.30 -11.54 4.80
N ILE A 101 4.29 -10.69 4.88
CA ILE A 101 3.40 -10.35 3.79
C ILE A 101 3.63 -8.88 3.43
N SER A 102 4.04 -8.62 2.19
CA SER A 102 4.29 -7.25 1.71
C SER A 102 3.97 -7.11 0.22
N VAL A 103 3.81 -5.88 -0.25
CA VAL A 103 3.71 -5.58 -1.69
C VAL A 103 5.09 -5.16 -2.19
N GLU A 104 5.61 -5.91 -3.16
CA GLU A 104 6.86 -5.60 -3.86
C GLU A 104 6.52 -5.00 -5.23
N LYS A 105 7.05 -3.80 -5.49
CA LYS A 105 6.89 -3.07 -6.75
C LYS A 105 7.78 -3.67 -7.85
N PRO A 106 7.52 -3.38 -9.14
CA PRO A 106 8.35 -3.88 -10.24
C PRO A 106 9.83 -3.49 -10.17
N ASP A 107 10.17 -2.43 -9.45
CA ASP A 107 11.55 -1.98 -9.22
C ASP A 107 12.23 -2.67 -8.03
N GLY A 108 11.55 -3.63 -7.37
CA GLY A 108 12.02 -4.36 -6.20
C GLY A 108 11.86 -3.61 -4.88
N SER A 109 11.33 -2.38 -4.89
CA SER A 109 11.05 -1.65 -3.66
C SER A 109 9.76 -2.12 -3.00
N TYR A 110 9.66 -1.94 -1.67
CA TYR A 110 8.44 -2.24 -0.93
C TYR A 110 7.45 -1.07 -1.00
N ASP A 111 6.18 -1.40 -1.15
CA ASP A 111 5.12 -0.43 -1.01
C ASP A 111 4.87 -0.11 0.47
N ARG A 112 5.39 1.03 0.95
CA ARG A 112 5.39 1.43 2.37
C ARG A 112 4.02 1.84 2.92
N TYR A 113 3.01 1.56 2.13
CA TYR A 113 1.79 2.30 2.06
C TYR A 113 0.68 1.30 2.27
N ARG A 114 0.71 0.20 1.53
CA ARG A 114 -0.03 -1.01 1.87
C ARG A 114 0.77 -1.76 2.94
N ASP A 115 0.30 -1.65 4.19
CA ASP A 115 0.98 -2.14 5.39
C ASP A 115 1.61 -3.52 5.20
N THR A 116 2.79 -3.66 5.79
CA THR A 116 3.46 -4.94 5.93
C THR A 116 2.82 -5.73 7.07
N ASP A 117 2.52 -7.00 6.82
CA ASP A 117 1.91 -7.89 7.81
C ASP A 117 2.79 -9.11 8.07
N PHE A 118 2.53 -9.81 9.18
CA PHE A 118 3.29 -10.97 9.61
C PHE A 118 2.38 -12.10 10.09
N ALA A 119 2.81 -13.35 9.88
CA ALA A 119 2.07 -14.53 10.29
C ALA A 119 2.98 -15.62 10.87
N VAL A 120 2.39 -16.44 11.75
CA VAL A 120 3.08 -17.57 12.40
C VAL A 120 3.14 -18.77 11.45
N THR A 121 2.06 -18.99 10.68
CA THR A 121 1.92 -20.15 9.80
C THR A 121 1.76 -19.72 8.34
N HIS A 122 2.09 -20.63 7.41
CA HIS A 122 1.94 -20.35 5.99
C HIS A 122 0.48 -20.15 5.62
N ASP A 123 -0.42 -20.98 6.15
CA ASP A 123 -1.86 -20.89 5.87
C ASP A 123 -2.46 -19.56 6.34
N GLU A 124 -2.00 -19.07 7.50
CA GLU A 124 -2.37 -17.75 7.99
C GLU A 124 -1.84 -16.63 7.08
N ALA A 125 -0.59 -16.74 6.61
CA ALA A 125 0.00 -15.80 5.67
C ALA A 125 -0.78 -15.77 4.35
N VAL A 126 -1.17 -16.93 3.82
CA VAL A 126 -2.01 -17.06 2.62
C VAL A 126 -3.38 -16.42 2.84
N ALA A 127 -4.02 -16.64 4.00
CA ALA A 127 -5.31 -16.03 4.30
C ALA A 127 -5.23 -14.49 4.37
N ARG A 128 -4.16 -13.94 4.97
CA ARG A 128 -3.89 -12.49 5.01
C ARG A 128 -3.61 -11.92 3.62
N ALA A 129 -2.73 -12.57 2.86
CA ALA A 129 -2.42 -12.18 1.48
C ALA A 129 -3.63 -12.25 0.56
N THR A 130 -4.52 -13.24 0.73
CA THR A 130 -5.77 -13.36 -0.04
C THR A 130 -6.72 -12.22 0.26
N ARG A 131 -6.85 -11.79 1.53
CA ARG A 131 -7.64 -10.60 1.88
C ARG A 131 -7.08 -9.35 1.21
N LEU A 132 -5.75 -9.19 1.20
CA LEU A 132 -5.10 -8.08 0.51
C LEU A 132 -5.31 -8.16 -1.01
N GLN A 133 -5.13 -9.33 -1.63
CA GLN A 133 -5.38 -9.56 -3.04
C GLN A 133 -6.81 -9.19 -3.44
N ASN A 134 -7.81 -9.57 -2.63
CA ASN A 134 -9.20 -9.20 -2.90
C ASN A 134 -9.42 -7.67 -2.84
N LYS A 135 -8.62 -6.95 -2.04
CA LYS A 135 -8.67 -5.48 -1.96
C LYS A 135 -8.00 -4.81 -3.16
N ILE A 136 -6.77 -5.23 -3.50
CA ILE A 136 -5.91 -4.48 -4.43
C ILE A 136 -5.67 -5.16 -5.79
N GLY A 137 -6.18 -6.38 -6.00
CA GLY A 137 -6.14 -7.10 -7.26
C GLY A 137 -4.76 -7.60 -7.71
N LEU A 138 -3.73 -7.54 -6.85
CA LEU A 138 -2.39 -7.99 -7.20
C LEU A 138 -2.23 -9.52 -7.07
N PRO A 139 -1.39 -10.14 -7.92
CA PRO A 139 -1.05 -11.56 -7.78
C PRO A 139 -0.26 -11.84 -6.49
N ILE A 140 -0.43 -13.04 -5.94
CA ILE A 140 0.30 -13.53 -4.76
C ILE A 140 1.45 -14.44 -5.22
N VAL A 141 2.63 -14.26 -4.63
CA VAL A 141 3.80 -15.11 -4.84
C VAL A 141 4.39 -15.53 -3.49
N THR A 142 4.54 -16.83 -3.27
CA THR A 142 5.27 -17.36 -2.11
C THR A 142 6.75 -17.47 -2.42
N VAL A 143 7.58 -16.99 -1.50
CA VAL A 143 9.05 -17.01 -1.58
C VAL A 143 9.56 -17.81 -0.38
N PRO A 144 10.15 -19.01 -0.59
CA PRO A 144 10.72 -19.79 0.50
C PRO A 144 11.98 -19.12 1.06
N LEU A 145 12.36 -19.46 2.28
CA LEU A 145 13.55 -18.91 2.90
C LEU A 145 14.81 -19.41 2.15
N GLU A 146 15.61 -18.48 1.63
CA GLU A 146 16.93 -18.79 1.08
C GLU A 146 17.99 -18.83 2.19
N GLY A 147 18.44 -20.05 2.52
CA GLY A 147 19.48 -20.27 3.51
C GLY A 147 18.99 -20.22 4.95
N LYS A 148 19.84 -20.67 5.87
CA LYS A 148 19.58 -20.66 7.31
C LYS A 148 20.72 -19.87 7.91
N VAL A 149 20.45 -18.72 8.55
CA VAL A 149 21.29 -17.96 9.51
C VAL A 149 21.34 -16.47 9.17
N VAL A 150 20.92 -15.65 10.14
CA VAL A 150 21.34 -14.26 10.26
C VAL A 150 22.44 -14.19 11.33
N SER A 151 23.68 -13.90 10.93
CA SER A 151 24.75 -13.59 11.87
C SER A 151 24.60 -12.13 12.32
N LEU A 152 24.08 -11.91 13.54
CA LEU A 152 23.92 -10.56 14.12
C LEU A 152 25.18 -10.04 14.83
N LEU A 153 26.22 -10.86 14.97
CA LEU A 153 27.50 -10.38 15.50
C LEU A 153 28.32 -9.76 14.35
N PRO A 154 28.93 -8.58 14.53
CA PRO A 154 30.08 -8.23 13.70
C PRO A 154 31.07 -9.37 13.87
N GLU A 155 31.64 -9.85 12.77
CA GLU A 155 32.71 -10.85 12.81
C GLU A 155 33.76 -10.39 13.82
N LEU A 156 33.74 -10.97 15.02
CA LEU A 156 34.89 -10.91 15.90
C LEU A 156 35.91 -11.84 15.25
N SER A 157 36.65 -11.28 14.30
CA SER A 157 37.86 -11.86 13.75
C SER A 157 38.78 -12.15 14.93
N ARG A 158 38.78 -13.40 15.42
CA ARG A 158 39.80 -13.86 16.34
C ARG A 158 41.01 -14.24 15.48
N GLN A 159 42.05 -13.42 15.60
CA GLN A 159 43.42 -13.73 15.20
C GLN A 159 43.94 -14.96 15.95
#